data_AF-A0A7Y9MUZ8-F1
#
_entry.id   AF-A0A7Y9MUZ8-F1
#
_cell.length_a   1.000
_cell.length_b   1.000
_cell.length_c   1.000
_cell.angle_alpha   90.00
_cell.angle_beta   90.00
_cell.angle_gamma   90.00
#
_symmetry.space_group_name_H-M   'P 1'
#
loop_
_entity.id
_entity.type
_entity.pdbx_description
1 polymer ?
#
loop_
_entity_poly.entity_id
_entity_poly.type
_entity_poly.pdbx_seq_one_letter_code
_entity_poly.pdbx_strand_id
1 'polypeptide(L)'
;MSPQEEEKLLEAIGLWGAIDSRLGGLALSYLATLEKINEIASTPWVDESLDRYNNKMRMKDVGAAAIQYNDYLHETAILSLAKAIDDTVRDLKRAFNFRFDSFDNNHDVSNARTLQMIRALANVIKHNGSHLVSGSSTSATFLIQECGMRDGWDLGTLILARDPAFNILEHIPIVYFSLSELVQKASGKGHPALNLQGDEAFNWVYNTLLPEVIPIARPQKAN
;
A
#
# COMPACT_ATOMS: atom_id res chain seq x y z
N MET A 1 -20.06 -5.13 31.58
CA MET A 1 -20.18 -4.59 30.21
C MET A 1 -21.67 -4.56 29.88
N SER A 2 -22.20 -3.41 29.46
CA SER A 2 -23.60 -3.31 29.04
C SER A 2 -23.80 -3.96 27.66
N PRO A 3 -25.03 -4.37 27.29
CA PRO A 3 -25.31 -4.90 25.96
C PRO A 3 -24.87 -3.97 24.81
N GLN A 4 -24.99 -2.65 25.00
CA GLN A 4 -24.55 -1.65 24.03
C GLN A 4 -23.02 -1.58 23.91
N GLU A 5 -22.30 -1.81 25.01
CA GLU A 5 -20.83 -1.85 24.99
C GLU A 5 -20.28 -3.11 24.34
N GLU A 6 -21.02 -4.22 24.45
CA GLU A 6 -20.71 -5.49 23.81
C GLU A 6 -20.95 -5.42 22.30
N GLU A 7 -22.08 -4.86 21.86
CA GLU A 7 -22.38 -4.64 20.44
C GLU A 7 -21.29 -3.79 19.76
N LYS A 8 -20.90 -2.66 20.37
CA LYS A 8 -19.80 -1.82 19.85
C LYS A 8 -18.48 -2.56 19.77
N LEU A 9 -18.21 -3.47 20.71
CA LEU A 9 -17.00 -4.28 20.69
C LEU A 9 -17.02 -5.28 19.54
N LEU A 10 -18.15 -5.96 19.32
CA LEU A 10 -18.31 -6.91 18.22
C LEU A 10 -18.18 -6.22 16.85
N GLU A 11 -18.77 -5.04 16.68
CA GLU A 11 -18.61 -4.23 15.47
C GLU A 11 -17.15 -3.81 15.24
N ALA A 12 -16.45 -3.36 16.30
CA ALA A 12 -15.04 -3.01 16.20
C ALA A 12 -14.18 -4.23 15.79
N ILE A 13 -14.43 -5.40 16.38
CA ILE A 13 -13.76 -6.66 16.03
C ILE A 13 -14.02 -7.02 14.56
N GLY A 14 -15.26 -6.91 14.10
CA GLY A 14 -15.62 -7.17 12.71
C GLY A 14 -14.88 -6.26 11.72
N LEU A 15 -14.74 -4.98 12.06
CA LEU A 15 -14.01 -4.01 11.24
C LEU A 15 -12.50 -4.28 11.23
N TRP A 16 -11.90 -4.62 12.36
CA TRP A 16 -10.49 -5.03 12.39
C TRP A 16 -10.25 -6.30 11.56
N GLY A 17 -11.11 -7.32 11.68
CA GLY A 17 -11.01 -8.51 10.82
C GLY A 17 -11.17 -8.21 9.32
N ALA A 18 -11.98 -7.22 8.96
CA ALA A 18 -12.08 -6.74 7.58
C ALA A 18 -10.80 -6.02 7.11
N ILE A 19 -10.18 -5.21 7.97
CA ILE A 19 -8.88 -4.58 7.72
C ILE A 19 -7.80 -5.65 7.52
N ASP A 20 -7.75 -6.65 8.43
CA ASP A 20 -6.82 -7.77 8.36
C ASP A 20 -6.95 -8.51 7.02
N SER A 21 -8.18 -8.83 6.62
CA SER A 21 -8.44 -9.54 5.36
C SER A 21 -8.01 -8.74 4.13
N ARG A 22 -8.30 -7.43 4.10
CA ARG A 22 -7.98 -6.55 2.97
C ARG A 22 -6.48 -6.35 2.83
N LEU A 23 -5.81 -6.02 3.92
CA LEU A 23 -4.37 -5.72 3.92
C LEU A 23 -3.53 -7.00 3.87
N GLY A 24 -3.98 -8.10 4.47
CA GLY A 24 -3.33 -9.41 4.37
C GLY A 24 -3.41 -9.97 2.97
N GLY A 25 -4.59 -9.91 2.32
CA GLY A 25 -4.74 -10.30 0.92
C GLY A 25 -3.85 -9.47 -0.03
N LEU A 26 -3.75 -8.17 0.21
CA LEU A 26 -2.85 -7.28 -0.52
C LEU A 26 -1.38 -7.66 -0.30
N ALA A 27 -0.96 -7.81 0.96
CA ALA A 27 0.41 -8.14 1.32
C ALA A 27 0.84 -9.46 0.68
N LEU A 28 0.01 -10.51 0.81
CA LEU A 28 0.26 -11.82 0.21
C LEU A 28 0.43 -11.73 -1.30
N SER A 29 -0.53 -11.06 -1.97
CA SER A 29 -0.52 -10.92 -3.43
C SER A 29 0.69 -10.13 -3.90
N TYR A 30 1.04 -9.07 -3.20
CA TYR A 30 2.18 -8.22 -3.53
C TYR A 30 3.49 -8.99 -3.44
N LEU A 31 3.72 -9.70 -2.32
CA LEU A 31 4.95 -10.44 -2.06
C LEU A 31 5.11 -11.63 -3.02
N ALA A 32 4.05 -12.42 -3.21
CA ALA A 32 4.08 -13.55 -4.14
C ALA A 32 4.34 -13.09 -5.58
N THR A 33 3.74 -11.97 -6.00
CA THR A 33 3.97 -11.42 -7.34
C THR A 33 5.39 -10.87 -7.46
N LEU A 34 5.90 -10.17 -6.44
CA LEU A 34 7.25 -9.65 -6.41
C LEU A 34 8.29 -10.78 -6.51
N GLU A 35 8.08 -11.89 -5.80
CA GLU A 35 8.91 -13.09 -5.91
C GLU A 35 8.95 -13.62 -7.35
N LYS A 36 7.80 -13.74 -8.02
CA LYS A 36 7.75 -14.18 -9.42
C LYS A 36 8.38 -13.21 -10.40
N ILE A 37 8.26 -11.90 -10.18
CA ILE A 37 8.98 -10.91 -10.98
C ILE A 37 10.49 -11.08 -10.82
N ASN A 38 10.97 -11.34 -9.60
CA ASN A 38 12.39 -11.58 -9.34
C ASN A 38 12.89 -12.88 -9.98
N GLU A 39 12.09 -13.95 -9.99
CA GLU A 39 12.40 -15.18 -10.72
C GLU A 39 12.54 -14.94 -12.24
N ILE A 40 11.62 -14.16 -12.83
CA ILE A 40 11.68 -13.78 -14.25
C ILE A 40 12.93 -12.96 -14.53
N ALA A 41 13.21 -11.95 -13.70
CA ALA A 41 14.39 -11.09 -13.84
C ALA A 41 15.72 -11.86 -13.70
N SER A 42 15.71 -12.97 -12.96
CA SER A 42 16.86 -13.84 -12.74
C SER A 42 16.97 -14.98 -13.77
N THR A 43 16.03 -15.09 -14.71
CA THR A 43 16.01 -16.17 -15.70
C THR A 43 17.23 -16.05 -16.62
N PRO A 44 18.02 -17.13 -16.82
CA PRO A 44 19.08 -17.14 -17.82
C PRO A 44 18.53 -16.82 -19.20
N TRP A 45 18.91 -15.66 -19.73
CA TRP A 45 18.46 -15.19 -21.05
C TRP A 45 19.37 -15.68 -22.19
N VAL A 46 20.57 -16.16 -21.85
CA VAL A 46 21.55 -16.70 -22.81
C VAL A 46 21.17 -18.13 -23.18
N ASP A 47 21.14 -18.40 -24.48
CA ASP A 47 20.96 -19.70 -25.06
C ASP A 47 22.05 -19.94 -26.10
N GLU A 48 22.88 -20.96 -25.84
CA GLU A 48 24.04 -21.29 -26.69
C GLU A 48 23.63 -21.76 -28.09
N SER A 49 22.37 -22.18 -28.28
CA SER A 49 21.83 -22.55 -29.58
C SER A 49 21.45 -21.35 -30.46
N LEU A 50 21.45 -20.13 -29.90
CA LEU A 50 21.04 -18.91 -30.58
C LEU A 50 22.24 -18.01 -30.93
N ASP A 51 22.10 -17.25 -32.01
CA ASP A 51 23.08 -16.22 -32.37
C ASP A 51 23.09 -15.03 -31.37
N ARG A 52 24.09 -14.16 -31.54
CA ARG A 52 24.27 -12.98 -30.70
C ARG A 52 23.07 -12.02 -30.76
N TYR A 53 22.44 -11.87 -31.91
CA TYR A 53 21.33 -10.94 -32.09
C TYR A 53 20.10 -11.43 -31.33
N ASN A 54 19.75 -12.70 -31.48
CA ASN A 54 18.63 -13.34 -30.80
C ASN A 54 18.82 -13.37 -29.28
N ASN A 55 20.03 -13.67 -28.80
CA ASN A 55 20.35 -13.56 -27.37
C ASN A 55 20.19 -12.12 -26.85
N LYS A 56 20.58 -11.10 -27.64
CA LYS A 56 20.37 -9.69 -27.28
C LYS A 56 18.89 -9.32 -27.24
N MET A 57 18.08 -9.86 -28.15
CA MET A 57 16.63 -9.63 -28.14
C MET A 57 15.98 -10.28 -26.92
N ARG A 58 16.29 -11.54 -26.62
CA ARG A 58 15.82 -12.23 -25.40
C ARG A 58 16.15 -11.45 -24.12
N MET A 59 17.37 -10.94 -24.00
CA MET A 59 17.76 -10.10 -22.86
C MET A 59 16.87 -8.87 -22.72
N LYS A 60 16.57 -8.19 -23.83
CA LYS A 60 15.71 -7.00 -23.84
C LYS A 60 14.27 -7.35 -23.48
N ASP A 61 13.74 -8.45 -24.01
CA ASP A 61 12.36 -8.87 -23.79
C ASP A 61 12.15 -9.25 -22.32
N VAL A 62 13.07 -10.03 -21.72
CA VAL A 62 13.03 -10.38 -20.29
C VAL A 62 13.14 -9.13 -19.42
N GLY A 63 14.09 -8.23 -19.72
CA GLY A 63 14.27 -6.99 -18.97
C GLY A 63 13.05 -6.07 -19.06
N ALA A 64 12.48 -5.90 -20.25
CA ALA A 64 11.28 -5.10 -20.46
C ALA A 64 10.06 -5.68 -19.73
N ALA A 65 9.86 -7.01 -19.79
CA ALA A 65 8.77 -7.67 -19.09
C ALA A 65 8.88 -7.50 -17.57
N ALA A 66 10.07 -7.70 -16.99
CA ALA A 66 10.28 -7.52 -15.55
C ALA A 66 9.98 -6.09 -15.08
N ILE A 67 10.39 -5.08 -15.85
CA ILE A 67 10.09 -3.67 -15.56
C ILE A 67 8.57 -3.42 -15.62
N GLN A 68 7.91 -3.84 -16.70
CA GLN A 68 6.47 -3.62 -16.87
C GLN A 68 5.64 -4.32 -15.78
N TYR A 69 6.02 -5.54 -15.40
CA TYR A 69 5.35 -6.24 -14.30
C TYR A 69 5.58 -5.55 -12.95
N ASN A 70 6.79 -5.04 -12.72
CA ASN A 70 7.08 -4.29 -11.50
C ASN A 70 6.28 -2.99 -11.41
N ASP A 71 6.17 -2.25 -12.51
CA ASP A 71 5.36 -1.03 -12.57
C ASP A 71 3.89 -1.34 -12.28
N TYR A 72 3.34 -2.35 -12.96
CA TYR A 72 1.95 -2.79 -12.78
C TYR A 72 1.68 -3.28 -11.34
N LEU A 73 2.63 -4.02 -10.74
CA LEU A 73 2.53 -4.49 -9.36
C LEU A 73 2.40 -3.32 -8.37
N HIS A 74 3.19 -2.26 -8.55
CA HIS A 74 3.15 -1.11 -7.65
C HIS A 74 1.86 -0.30 -7.83
N GLU A 75 1.40 -0.08 -9.07
CA GLU A 75 0.14 0.60 -9.33
C GLU A 75 -1.05 -0.15 -8.72
N THR A 76 -1.13 -1.47 -8.94
CA THR A 76 -2.20 -2.31 -8.39
C THR A 76 -2.17 -2.37 -6.86
N ALA A 77 -0.98 -2.35 -6.25
CA ALA A 77 -0.84 -2.25 -4.80
C ALA A 77 -1.36 -0.90 -4.26
N ILE A 78 -1.01 0.22 -4.89
CA ILE A 78 -1.54 1.55 -4.51
C ILE A 78 -3.06 1.60 -4.63
N LEU A 79 -3.62 1.09 -5.73
CA LEU A 79 -5.07 1.02 -5.92
C LEU A 79 -5.74 0.15 -4.83
N SER A 80 -5.10 -0.95 -4.45
CA SER A 80 -5.60 -1.85 -3.41
C SER A 80 -5.53 -1.23 -2.01
N LEU A 81 -4.46 -0.48 -1.68
CA LEU A 81 -4.35 0.28 -0.44
C LEU A 81 -5.43 1.37 -0.38
N ALA A 82 -5.60 2.15 -1.45
CA ALA A 82 -6.63 3.17 -1.53
C ALA A 82 -8.05 2.58 -1.36
N LYS A 83 -8.30 1.42 -1.97
CA LYS A 83 -9.56 0.69 -1.79
C LYS A 83 -9.76 0.25 -0.34
N ALA A 84 -8.74 -0.28 0.33
CA ALA A 84 -8.85 -0.67 1.74
C ALA A 84 -9.22 0.53 2.63
N ILE A 85 -8.65 1.71 2.35
CA ILE A 85 -8.98 2.97 3.03
C ILE A 85 -10.44 3.34 2.79
N ASP A 86 -10.86 3.46 1.52
CA ASP A 86 -12.20 3.91 1.17
C ASP A 86 -13.29 2.92 1.64
N ASP A 87 -13.04 1.61 1.57
CA ASP A 87 -13.96 0.58 2.08
C ASP A 87 -14.12 0.72 3.61
N THR A 88 -13.03 0.88 4.35
CA THR A 88 -13.06 1.02 5.81
C THR A 88 -13.80 2.29 6.24
N VAL A 89 -13.56 3.42 5.57
CA VAL A 89 -14.30 4.67 5.83
C VAL A 89 -15.80 4.50 5.60
N ARG A 90 -16.19 3.77 4.54
CA ARG A 90 -17.60 3.48 4.28
C ARG A 90 -18.22 2.58 5.34
N ASP A 91 -17.48 1.59 5.81
CA ASP A 91 -17.95 0.67 6.86
C ASP A 91 -18.11 1.40 8.20
N LEU A 92 -17.16 2.27 8.58
CA LEU A 92 -17.25 3.14 9.77
C LEU A 92 -18.47 4.07 9.74
N LYS A 93 -18.78 4.63 8.57
CA LYS A 93 -19.99 5.44 8.40
C LYS A 93 -21.27 4.61 8.58
N ARG A 94 -21.27 3.34 8.17
CA ARG A 94 -22.43 2.45 8.32
C ARG A 94 -22.61 1.97 9.75
N ALA A 95 -21.54 1.52 10.40
CA ALA A 95 -21.58 0.94 11.74
C ALA A 95 -21.74 2.00 12.84
N PHE A 96 -21.07 3.15 12.72
CA PHE A 96 -20.99 4.14 13.80
C PHE A 96 -21.45 5.55 13.41
N ASN A 97 -21.95 5.75 12.18
CA ASN A 97 -22.20 7.08 11.61
C ASN A 97 -20.94 7.98 11.65
N PHE A 98 -19.76 7.37 11.62
CA PHE A 98 -18.48 8.04 11.70
C PHE A 98 -17.99 8.45 10.30
N ARG A 99 -17.73 9.74 10.09
CA ARG A 99 -17.31 10.28 8.79
C ARG A 99 -15.88 10.77 8.85
N PHE A 100 -15.01 10.20 8.02
CA PHE A 100 -13.62 10.62 7.89
C PHE A 100 -13.31 11.06 6.47
N ASP A 101 -12.58 12.16 6.34
CA ASP A 101 -11.88 12.52 5.12
C ASP A 101 -10.39 12.68 5.43
N SER A 102 -9.55 11.97 4.67
CA SER A 102 -8.11 12.06 4.84
C SER A 102 -7.57 13.46 4.53
N PHE A 103 -8.15 14.21 3.58
CA PHE A 103 -7.68 15.55 3.21
C PHE A 103 -7.92 16.58 4.31
N ASP A 104 -9.05 16.49 5.01
CA ASP A 104 -9.38 17.37 6.13
C ASP A 104 -8.76 16.89 7.45
N ASN A 105 -8.39 15.61 7.53
CA ASN A 105 -7.96 14.92 8.75
C ASN A 105 -8.84 15.27 9.97
N ASN A 106 -10.15 15.29 9.78
CA ASN A 106 -11.14 15.82 10.72
C ASN A 106 -11.23 15.06 12.07
N HIS A 107 -10.46 13.98 12.23
CA HIS A 107 -10.39 13.16 13.45
C HIS A 107 -8.97 12.99 13.99
N ASP A 108 -8.00 13.77 13.49
CA ASP A 108 -6.60 13.75 13.94
C ASP A 108 -6.00 12.34 13.95
N VAL A 109 -6.02 11.68 12.79
CA VAL A 109 -5.50 10.32 12.61
C VAL A 109 -4.00 10.38 12.34
N SER A 110 -3.23 9.52 12.99
CA SER A 110 -1.81 9.36 12.73
C SER A 110 -1.58 8.97 11.26
N ASN A 111 -0.51 9.50 10.66
CA ASN A 111 -0.15 9.26 9.26
C ASN A 111 -1.25 9.61 8.24
N ALA A 112 -2.17 10.54 8.55
CA ALA A 112 -3.18 11.00 7.59
C ALA A 112 -2.58 11.48 6.26
N ARG A 113 -1.38 12.09 6.29
CA ARG A 113 -0.63 12.49 5.09
C ARG A 113 -0.29 11.30 4.19
N THR A 114 0.05 10.14 4.75
CA THR A 114 0.27 8.92 3.98
C THR A 114 -1.02 8.42 3.33
N LEU A 115 -2.15 8.49 4.04
CA LEU A 115 -3.45 8.14 3.48
C LEU A 115 -3.84 9.07 2.33
N GLN A 116 -3.61 10.38 2.48
CA GLN A 116 -3.81 11.39 1.42
C GLN A 116 -2.96 11.06 0.19
N MET A 117 -1.66 10.78 0.39
CA MET A 117 -0.73 10.42 -0.68
C MET A 117 -1.18 9.18 -1.44
N ILE A 118 -1.57 8.11 -0.75
CA ILE A 118 -2.06 6.87 -1.38
C ILE A 118 -3.32 7.13 -2.19
N ARG A 119 -4.30 7.86 -1.64
CA ARG A 119 -5.54 8.22 -2.37
C ARG A 119 -5.25 9.11 -3.58
N ALA A 120 -4.32 10.06 -3.46
CA ALA A 120 -3.92 10.93 -4.55
C ALA A 120 -3.21 10.16 -5.66
N LEU A 121 -2.29 9.25 -5.33
CA LEU A 121 -1.63 8.35 -6.29
C LEU A 121 -2.66 7.47 -7.01
N ALA A 122 -3.59 6.86 -6.27
CA ALA A 122 -4.67 6.06 -6.86
C ALA A 122 -5.53 6.87 -7.83
N ASN A 123 -5.81 8.14 -7.54
CA ASN A 123 -6.53 9.02 -8.46
C ASN A 123 -5.72 9.32 -9.73
N VAL A 124 -4.41 9.55 -9.62
CA VAL A 124 -3.52 9.74 -10.77
C VAL A 124 -3.46 8.49 -11.64
N ILE A 125 -3.36 7.29 -11.04
CA ILE A 125 -3.40 6.01 -11.77
C ILE A 125 -4.73 5.88 -12.55
N LYS A 126 -5.87 6.12 -11.89
CA LYS A 126 -7.20 5.96 -12.50
C LYS A 126 -7.52 6.97 -13.59
N HIS A 127 -7.07 8.22 -13.44
CA HIS A 127 -7.62 9.35 -14.21
C HIS A 127 -6.58 10.12 -15.03
N ASN A 128 -5.29 9.98 -14.74
CA ASN A 128 -4.22 10.74 -15.39
C ASN A 128 -3.26 9.83 -16.16
N GLY A 129 -3.61 8.55 -16.37
CA GLY A 129 -2.77 7.58 -17.08
C GLY A 129 -1.38 7.44 -16.45
N SER A 130 -1.29 7.57 -15.12
CA SER A 130 -0.04 7.52 -14.37
C SER A 130 0.97 8.63 -14.68
N HIS A 131 0.52 9.77 -15.25
CA HIS A 131 1.36 10.95 -15.44
C HIS A 131 1.15 12.00 -14.34
N LEU A 132 2.26 12.49 -13.77
CA LEU A 132 2.25 13.62 -12.83
C LEU A 132 2.59 14.90 -13.58
N VAL A 133 1.55 15.69 -13.85
CA VAL A 133 1.70 17.03 -14.41
C VAL A 133 1.00 18.01 -13.48
N SER A 134 1.73 19.03 -13.02
CA SER A 134 1.16 20.08 -12.17
C SER A 134 -0.04 20.75 -12.84
N GLY A 135 -1.13 20.94 -12.11
CA GLY A 135 -2.37 21.52 -12.63
C GLY A 135 -3.26 20.57 -13.44
N SER A 136 -2.82 19.33 -13.72
CA SER A 136 -3.67 18.34 -14.40
C SER A 136 -4.80 17.79 -13.53
N SER A 137 -4.60 17.74 -12.22
CA SER A 137 -5.64 17.43 -11.23
C SER A 137 -5.21 17.90 -9.84
N THR A 138 -6.16 18.07 -8.92
CA THR A 138 -5.86 18.38 -7.51
C THR A 138 -4.94 17.33 -6.88
N SER A 139 -5.13 16.05 -7.22
CA SER A 139 -4.26 14.97 -6.75
C SER A 139 -2.84 15.06 -7.29
N ALA A 140 -2.66 15.35 -8.58
CA ALA A 140 -1.32 15.53 -9.16
C ALA A 140 -0.61 16.75 -8.55
N THR A 141 -1.33 17.87 -8.41
CA THR A 141 -0.80 19.08 -7.77
C THR A 141 -0.38 18.82 -6.32
N PHE A 142 -1.21 18.11 -5.54
CA PHE A 142 -0.86 17.72 -4.16
C PHE A 142 0.41 16.86 -4.12
N LEU A 143 0.50 15.83 -4.97
CA LEU A 143 1.66 14.95 -5.00
C LEU A 143 2.97 15.70 -5.33
N ILE A 144 2.91 16.66 -6.25
CA ILE A 144 4.08 17.45 -6.63
C ILE A 144 4.43 18.47 -5.54
N GLN A 145 3.47 19.29 -5.13
CA GLN A 145 3.72 20.45 -4.26
C GLN A 145 3.90 20.06 -2.79
N GLU A 146 3.09 19.10 -2.32
CA GLU A 146 3.07 18.71 -0.91
C GLU A 146 3.86 17.41 -0.68
N CYS A 147 3.81 16.43 -1.59
CA CYS A 147 4.60 15.20 -1.41
C CYS A 147 6.01 15.29 -2.01
N GLY A 148 6.34 16.38 -2.73
CA GLY A 148 7.67 16.60 -3.30
C GLY A 148 7.98 15.73 -4.52
N MET A 149 6.97 15.14 -5.16
CA MET A 149 7.16 14.34 -6.38
C MET A 149 7.56 15.22 -7.56
N ARG A 150 8.28 14.63 -8.50
CA ARG A 150 8.81 15.36 -9.64
C ARG A 150 7.74 15.62 -10.69
N ASP A 151 7.57 16.89 -11.05
CA ASP A 151 6.68 17.30 -12.13
C ASP A 151 7.18 16.79 -13.49
N GLY A 152 6.25 16.37 -14.34
CA GLY A 152 6.49 15.81 -15.67
C GLY A 152 6.93 14.35 -15.69
N TRP A 153 7.04 13.69 -14.54
CA TRP A 153 7.37 12.26 -14.47
C TRP A 153 6.11 11.39 -14.52
N ASP A 154 6.22 10.21 -15.11
CA ASP A 154 5.25 9.15 -14.91
C ASP A 154 5.57 8.34 -13.65
N LEU A 155 4.57 7.62 -13.14
CA LEU A 155 4.72 6.81 -11.93
C LEU A 155 5.72 5.66 -12.13
N GLY A 156 5.83 5.07 -13.32
CA GLY A 156 6.82 4.04 -13.64
C GLY A 156 8.26 4.53 -13.43
N THR A 157 8.54 5.77 -13.86
CA THR A 157 9.83 6.44 -13.65
C THR A 157 10.12 6.62 -12.16
N LEU A 158 9.11 6.99 -11.36
CA LEU A 158 9.26 7.10 -9.89
C LEU A 158 9.49 5.74 -9.23
N ILE A 159 8.79 4.70 -9.68
CA ILE A 159 8.96 3.31 -9.21
C ILE A 159 10.39 2.84 -9.49
N LEU A 160 10.88 3.03 -10.72
CA LEU A 160 12.26 2.70 -11.10
C LEU A 160 13.30 3.52 -10.33
N ALA A 161 13.00 4.79 -10.03
CA ALA A 161 13.83 5.65 -9.20
C ALA A 161 13.76 5.31 -7.70
N ARG A 162 12.95 4.32 -7.31
CA ARG A 162 12.72 3.90 -5.91
C ARG A 162 12.23 5.04 -5.02
N ASP A 163 11.33 5.86 -5.56
CA ASP A 163 10.71 6.93 -4.79
C ASP A 163 10.01 6.35 -3.53
N PRO A 164 10.22 6.93 -2.33
CA PRO A 164 9.63 6.43 -1.09
C PRO A 164 8.11 6.28 -1.11
N ALA A 165 7.41 7.03 -1.95
CA ALA A 165 5.96 6.92 -2.10
C ALA A 165 5.50 5.57 -2.66
N PHE A 166 6.40 4.81 -3.28
CA PHE A 166 6.14 3.46 -3.79
C PHE A 166 6.70 2.35 -2.89
N ASN A 167 7.12 2.67 -1.66
CA ASN A 167 7.50 1.65 -0.69
C ASN A 167 6.26 0.95 -0.09
N ILE A 168 5.64 0.07 -0.87
CA ILE A 168 4.41 -0.64 -0.52
C ILE A 168 4.53 -1.40 0.81
N LEU A 169 5.70 -1.99 1.07
CA LEU A 169 5.94 -2.77 2.28
C LEU A 169 5.89 -1.93 3.55
N GLU A 170 6.27 -0.65 3.48
CA GLU A 170 6.12 0.31 4.58
C GLU A 170 4.71 0.89 4.66
N HIS A 171 4.02 1.05 3.52
CA HIS A 171 2.66 1.59 3.51
C HIS A 171 1.62 0.65 4.09
N ILE A 172 1.75 -0.67 3.91
CA ILE A 172 0.83 -1.67 4.48
C ILE A 172 0.64 -1.48 6.00
N PRO A 173 1.71 -1.51 6.83
CA PRO A 173 1.56 -1.31 8.27
C PRO A 173 1.12 0.10 8.63
N ILE A 174 1.59 1.14 7.93
CA ILE A 174 1.12 2.51 8.19
C ILE A 174 -0.40 2.62 7.99
N VAL A 175 -0.92 2.10 6.88
CA VAL A 175 -2.36 2.07 6.60
C VAL A 175 -3.07 1.21 7.64
N TYR A 176 -2.54 0.06 8.02
CA TYR A 176 -3.10 -0.79 9.07
C TYR A 176 -3.34 -0.02 10.37
N PHE A 177 -2.32 0.71 10.84
CA PHE A 177 -2.41 1.48 12.08
C PHE A 177 -3.40 2.63 11.95
N SER A 178 -3.35 3.42 10.88
CA SER A 178 -4.29 4.53 10.70
C SER A 178 -5.74 4.05 10.61
N LEU A 179 -6.01 2.92 9.96
CA LEU A 179 -7.35 2.33 9.89
C LEU A 179 -7.80 1.76 11.24
N SER A 180 -6.90 1.12 11.99
CA SER A 180 -7.19 0.64 13.34
C SER A 180 -7.48 1.79 14.30
N GLU A 181 -6.75 2.91 14.18
CA GLU A 181 -6.98 4.13 14.96
C GLU A 181 -8.35 4.74 14.64
N LEU A 182 -8.75 4.77 13.37
CA LEU A 182 -10.09 5.19 12.96
C LEU A 182 -11.19 4.35 13.61
N VAL A 183 -11.02 3.02 13.64
CA VAL A 183 -11.95 2.11 14.34
C VAL A 183 -11.98 2.42 15.84
N GLN A 184 -10.83 2.66 16.48
CA GLN A 184 -10.78 3.03 17.89
C GLN A 184 -11.50 4.35 18.15
N LYS A 185 -11.28 5.38 17.33
CA LYS A 185 -11.95 6.68 17.48
C LYS A 185 -13.47 6.59 17.27
N ALA A 186 -13.92 5.74 16.35
CA ALA A 186 -15.34 5.55 16.07
C ALA A 186 -16.06 4.72 17.15
N SER A 187 -15.44 3.65 17.63
CA SER A 187 -16.06 2.69 18.55
C SER A 187 -15.79 3.00 20.03
N GLY A 188 -14.71 3.72 20.33
CA GLY A 188 -14.16 3.88 21.68
C GLY A 188 -13.42 2.65 22.20
N LYS A 189 -13.17 1.63 21.36
CA LYS A 189 -12.50 0.37 21.76
C LYS A 189 -11.06 0.36 21.27
N GLY A 190 -10.12 0.08 22.17
CA GLY A 190 -8.68 0.05 21.85
C GLY A 190 -8.29 -1.19 21.05
N HIS A 191 -7.31 -1.04 20.16
CA HIS A 191 -6.67 -2.13 19.44
C HIS A 191 -5.26 -2.38 19.99
N PRO A 192 -4.84 -3.62 20.29
CA PRO A 192 -3.52 -3.89 20.86
C PRO A 192 -2.35 -3.33 20.04
N ALA A 193 -2.47 -3.38 18.71
CA ALA A 193 -1.42 -2.95 17.79
C ALA A 193 -1.08 -1.45 17.93
N LEU A 194 -2.03 -0.62 18.38
CA LEU A 194 -1.82 0.83 18.49
C LEU A 194 -0.91 1.23 19.67
N ASN A 195 -0.55 0.27 20.53
CA ASN A 195 0.41 0.48 21.61
C ASN A 195 1.85 0.15 21.19
N LEU A 196 2.04 -0.41 19.99
CA LEU A 196 3.35 -0.83 19.49
C LEU A 196 4.06 0.34 18.78
N GLN A 197 5.39 0.34 18.80
CA GLN A 197 6.19 1.38 18.14
C GLN A 197 7.28 0.79 17.24
N GLY A 198 7.69 1.56 16.23
CA GLY A 198 8.84 1.24 15.38
C GLY A 198 8.75 -0.14 14.72
N ASP A 199 9.84 -0.90 14.84
CA ASP A 199 9.98 -2.22 14.19
C ASP A 199 9.07 -3.28 14.80
N GLU A 200 8.75 -3.16 16.10
CA GLU A 200 7.83 -4.07 16.77
C GLU A 200 6.43 -3.98 16.14
N ALA A 201 5.96 -2.75 15.92
CA ALA A 201 4.69 -2.48 15.27
C ALA A 201 4.64 -3.07 13.85
N PHE A 202 5.70 -2.83 13.07
CA PHE A 202 5.83 -3.35 11.71
C PHE A 202 5.76 -4.89 11.67
N ASN A 203 6.59 -5.55 12.47
CA ASN A 203 6.66 -7.01 12.50
C ASN A 203 5.35 -7.63 13.02
N TRP A 204 4.71 -7.00 14.01
CA TRP A 204 3.42 -7.46 14.51
C TRP A 204 2.35 -7.47 13.43
N VAL A 205 2.28 -6.41 12.62
CA VAL A 205 1.30 -6.33 11.51
C VAL A 205 1.54 -7.47 10.52
N TYR A 206 2.77 -7.68 10.06
CA TYR A 206 3.04 -8.77 9.10
C TYR A 206 2.78 -10.15 9.68
N ASN A 207 3.13 -10.39 10.94
CA ASN A 207 2.80 -11.66 11.62
C ASN A 207 1.29 -11.88 11.75
N THR A 208 0.52 -10.81 11.93
CA THR A 208 -0.95 -10.84 12.04
C THR A 208 -1.61 -11.03 10.68
N LEU A 209 -1.12 -10.32 9.66
CA LEU A 209 -1.68 -10.33 8.31
C LEU A 209 -1.31 -11.58 7.51
N LEU A 210 -0.13 -12.15 7.75
CA LEU A 210 0.42 -13.29 7.02
C LEU A 210 0.91 -14.38 8.00
N PRO A 211 0.04 -14.92 8.86
CA PRO A 211 0.44 -15.96 9.80
C PRO A 211 0.94 -17.18 9.01
N GLU A 212 2.21 -17.54 9.25
CA GLU A 212 2.85 -18.75 8.70
C GLU A 212 3.09 -18.79 7.17
N VAL A 213 2.91 -17.69 6.42
CA VAL A 213 3.10 -17.70 4.96
C VAL A 213 4.50 -17.29 4.50
N ILE A 214 5.18 -16.33 5.16
CA ILE A 214 6.57 -15.92 4.84
C ILE A 214 7.23 -15.32 6.10
N PRO A 215 8.46 -15.70 6.51
CA PRO A 215 9.19 -15.00 7.57
C PRO A 215 9.68 -13.64 7.06
N ILE A 216 8.86 -12.60 7.20
CA ILE A 216 9.23 -11.22 6.84
C ILE A 216 9.65 -10.51 8.11
N ALA A 217 10.94 -10.24 8.23
CA ALA A 217 11.46 -9.28 9.19
C ALA A 217 11.84 -7.99 8.44
N ARG A 218 11.57 -6.83 9.03
CA ARG A 218 12.08 -5.56 8.50
C ARG A 218 13.61 -5.65 8.38
N PRO A 219 14.23 -5.30 7.23
CA PRO A 219 15.68 -5.25 7.13
C PRO A 219 16.23 -4.27 8.17
N GLN A 220 17.20 -4.70 8.98
CA GLN A 220 17.89 -3.77 9.88
C GLN A 220 18.52 -2.64 9.05
N LYS A 221 18.29 -1.38 9.43
CA LYS A 221 19.03 -0.26 8.84
C LYS A 221 20.51 -0.50 9.06
N ALA A 222 21.28 -0.62 7.99
CA ALA A 222 22.74 -0.62 8.09
C ALA A 222 23.16 0.74 8.68
N ASN A 223 23.88 0.70 9.80
CA ASN A 223 24.50 1.88 10.43
C ASN A 223 25.62 2.43 9.55
#